data_AF-A0A3D2G276-F1
#
_entry.id   AF-A0A3D2G276-F1
#
_cell.length_a   1.000
_cell.length_b   1.000
_cell.length_c   1.000
_cell.angle_alpha   90.00
_cell.angle_beta   90.00
_cell.angle_gamma   90.00
#
_symmetry.space_group_name_H-M   'P 1'
#
loop_
_entity.id
_entity.type
_entity.pdbx_description
1 polymer ?
#
loop_
_entity_poly.entity_id
_entity_poly.type
_entity_poly.pdbx_seq_one_letter_code
_entity_poly.pdbx_strand_id
1 'polypeptide(L)'
;MEKKKTQVPSAAPDDAAKRSRRRWRRFLVLYAVVWLLFASLGCAAFYKYLRVYEQALPEHVMDSLMETTAPETWLGYVKASIESESGEFDDAAALYEEYESVLLAGKSFSYRRAPESRADAPKFIVRCGGVDVCTVSLTEKPDSDLGFGRHLWQVGDIAPCEALGNLRSTAVEITALAGEAVYINGIPLTDAQIAETGLALPDMPEIESRFTAAPALTRYRVEKMYGSITVTDASGAEIAPEADAGDGVTRYALPLPRYSVSITAPADVTVTLCGAVLTLDDAESSDRGILRGLENYTGDQAFDTVRWSFDGLYSLPDVQATAADGTALSPLVGKNGQLMFFHPNNASLQSAVENRVRYFFNRYIDYSSRSFQGNLALTREDVENDEIEMNPATRASMRRYYSLLDCIMWTTDLYRYIQESTDAMIWASATSVSYDELTFTDFSFVGANCFVCTVRYKADFTANSWQEQKNYNMQNAYELAFVCPNGGAWYAAAMDAVTE
;
A
#
# COMPACT_ATOMS: atom_id res chain seq x y z
N MET A 1 -15.94 -46.16 149.89
CA MET A 1 -14.49 -46.22 150.12
C MET A 1 -13.84 -46.31 148.74
N GLU A 2 -12.86 -45.52 148.32
CA GLU A 2 -12.16 -44.36 148.86
C GLU A 2 -11.34 -43.81 147.66
N LYS A 3 -11.16 -42.50 147.60
CA LYS A 3 -10.51 -41.78 146.48
C LYS A 3 -9.06 -42.21 146.29
N LYS A 4 -8.57 -42.20 145.03
CA LYS A 4 -7.23 -41.66 144.73
C LYS A 4 -7.12 -41.07 143.32
N LYS A 5 -6.82 -39.77 143.30
CA LYS A 5 -6.46 -38.89 142.18
C LYS A 5 -4.93 -38.96 141.98
N THR A 6 -4.45 -39.01 140.74
CA THR A 6 -3.11 -38.54 140.31
C THR A 6 -3.15 -38.33 138.79
N GLN A 7 -3.39 -37.12 138.27
CA GLN A 7 -2.45 -36.03 137.92
C GLN A 7 -1.51 -36.33 136.73
N VAL A 8 -1.72 -35.55 135.66
CA VAL A 8 -1.02 -35.46 134.37
C VAL A 8 0.33 -34.75 134.53
N PRO A 9 1.34 -35.04 133.68
CA PRO A 9 2.34 -34.05 133.29
C PRO A 9 2.21 -33.64 131.81
N SER A 10 2.06 -32.33 131.62
CA SER A 10 2.12 -31.58 130.38
C SER A 10 3.57 -31.46 129.90
N ALA A 11 3.84 -31.77 128.63
CA ALA A 11 5.10 -31.47 127.94
C ALA A 11 4.87 -30.39 126.86
N ALA A 12 5.74 -29.37 126.87
CA ALA A 12 5.63 -28.11 126.13
C ALA A 12 5.70 -28.22 124.59
N PRO A 13 4.93 -27.42 123.82
CA PRO A 13 4.93 -27.46 122.35
C PRO A 13 5.58 -26.23 121.67
N ASP A 14 6.62 -25.60 122.22
CA ASP A 14 7.09 -24.30 121.67
C ASP A 14 8.38 -24.31 120.82
N ASP A 15 9.24 -25.33 120.92
CA ASP A 15 10.48 -25.39 120.11
C ASP A 15 10.32 -26.14 118.77
N ALA A 16 9.33 -27.03 118.66
CA ALA A 16 9.04 -27.76 117.42
C ALA A 16 8.41 -26.85 116.34
N ALA A 17 7.55 -25.91 116.73
CA ALA A 17 6.86 -24.98 115.83
C ALA A 17 7.80 -23.92 115.22
N LYS A 18 8.82 -23.46 115.96
CA LYS A 18 9.84 -22.54 115.42
C LYS A 18 10.78 -23.23 114.41
N ARG A 19 11.13 -24.50 114.63
CA ARG A 19 11.93 -25.31 113.67
C ARG A 19 11.16 -25.63 112.39
N SER A 20 9.85 -25.95 112.49
CA SER A 20 9.02 -26.22 111.31
C SER A 20 8.78 -24.97 110.46
N ARG A 21 8.54 -23.80 111.07
CA ARG A 21 8.42 -22.51 110.36
C ARG A 21 9.72 -22.10 109.65
N ARG A 22 10.89 -22.34 110.24
CA ARG A 22 12.19 -22.11 109.58
C ARG A 22 12.42 -23.06 108.39
N ARG A 23 12.04 -24.33 108.50
CA ARG A 23 12.13 -25.31 107.40
C ARG A 23 11.15 -25.00 106.28
N TRP A 24 9.92 -24.60 106.61
CA TRP A 24 8.88 -24.22 105.64
C TRP A 24 9.21 -22.91 104.92
N ARG A 25 9.75 -21.90 105.62
CA ARG A 25 10.31 -20.70 104.97
C ARG A 25 11.46 -21.04 104.03
N ARG A 26 12.38 -21.93 104.41
CA ARG A 26 13.46 -22.40 103.53
C ARG A 26 12.91 -23.15 102.31
N PHE A 27 11.89 -23.98 102.49
CA PHE A 27 11.21 -24.68 101.38
C PHE A 27 10.52 -23.72 100.42
N LEU A 28 9.76 -22.73 100.92
CA LEU A 28 9.12 -21.72 100.09
C LEU A 28 10.14 -20.84 99.34
N VAL A 29 11.24 -20.46 99.99
CA VAL A 29 12.33 -19.73 99.32
C VAL A 29 12.96 -20.61 98.24
N LEU A 30 13.22 -21.89 98.53
CA LEU A 30 13.76 -22.83 97.53
C LEU A 30 12.79 -23.05 96.36
N TYR A 31 11.49 -23.22 96.65
CA TYR A 31 10.44 -23.38 95.65
C TYR A 31 10.27 -22.12 94.78
N ALA A 32 10.28 -20.93 95.39
CA ALA A 32 10.25 -19.65 94.69
C ALA A 32 11.51 -19.44 93.83
N VAL A 33 12.69 -19.79 94.33
CA VAL A 33 13.95 -19.76 93.55
C VAL A 33 13.88 -20.73 92.37
N VAL A 34 13.36 -21.94 92.56
CA VAL A 34 13.17 -22.92 91.46
C VAL A 34 12.17 -22.40 90.43
N TRP A 35 11.04 -21.83 90.85
CA TRP A 35 10.08 -21.23 89.93
C TRP A 35 10.61 -20.00 89.21
N LEU A 36 11.39 -19.15 89.88
CA LEU A 36 12.09 -18.03 89.25
C LEU A 36 13.13 -18.52 88.23
N LEU A 37 13.84 -19.62 88.53
CA LEU A 37 14.74 -20.26 87.58
C LEU A 37 13.97 -20.79 86.36
N PHE A 38 12.87 -21.53 86.55
CA PHE A 38 12.02 -21.98 85.45
C PHE A 38 11.45 -20.83 84.62
N ALA A 39 10.98 -19.76 85.26
CA ALA A 39 10.50 -18.56 84.57
C ALA A 39 11.63 -17.88 83.80
N SER A 40 12.84 -17.79 84.37
CA SER A 40 14.00 -17.21 83.70
C SER A 40 14.44 -18.03 82.48
N LEU A 41 14.45 -19.37 82.57
CA LEU A 41 14.71 -20.26 81.45
C LEU A 41 13.61 -20.14 80.38
N GLY A 42 12.35 -20.05 80.80
CA GLY A 42 11.22 -19.83 79.90
C GLY A 42 11.32 -18.50 79.14
N CYS A 43 11.63 -17.40 79.85
CA CYS A 43 11.88 -16.10 79.24
C CYS A 43 13.09 -16.11 78.30
N ALA A 44 14.18 -16.79 78.66
CA ALA A 44 15.35 -16.93 77.80
C ALA A 44 15.04 -17.73 76.53
N ALA A 45 14.28 -18.82 76.65
CA ALA A 45 13.82 -19.62 75.51
C ALA A 45 12.85 -18.83 74.62
N PHE A 46 11.91 -18.09 75.22
CA PHE A 46 10.98 -17.22 74.50
C PHE A 46 11.69 -16.07 73.79
N TYR A 47 12.67 -15.42 74.44
CA TYR A 47 13.49 -14.39 73.83
C TYR A 47 14.32 -14.94 72.66
N LYS A 48 14.91 -16.14 72.82
CA LYS A 48 15.61 -16.83 71.71
C LYS A 48 14.64 -17.14 70.57
N TYR A 49 13.44 -17.62 70.87
CA TYR A 49 12.40 -17.88 69.86
C TYR A 49 11.99 -16.61 69.12
N LEU A 50 11.73 -15.50 69.82
CA LEU A 50 11.40 -14.21 69.19
C LEU A 50 12.52 -13.73 68.27
N ARG A 51 13.77 -13.83 68.72
CA ARG A 51 14.94 -13.48 67.90
C ARG A 51 15.04 -14.34 66.64
N VAL A 52 14.84 -15.66 66.75
CA VAL A 52 14.84 -16.56 65.59
C VAL A 52 13.65 -16.28 64.67
N TYR A 53 12.48 -15.98 65.22
CA TYR A 53 11.28 -15.62 64.46
C TYR A 53 11.50 -14.34 63.64
N GLU A 54 12.03 -13.29 64.26
CA GLU A 54 12.35 -12.03 63.60
C GLU A 54 13.40 -12.25 62.50
N GLN A 55 14.49 -12.95 62.81
CA GLN A 55 15.54 -13.26 61.82
C GLN A 55 15.07 -14.10 60.63
N ALA A 56 14.05 -14.94 60.82
CA ALA A 56 13.49 -15.79 59.78
C ALA A 56 12.36 -15.10 58.97
N LEU A 57 12.12 -13.80 59.17
CA LEU A 57 11.15 -13.06 58.37
C LEU A 57 11.64 -12.91 56.92
N PRO A 58 10.83 -13.31 55.92
CA PRO A 58 11.18 -13.17 54.51
C PRO A 58 11.33 -11.70 54.07
N GLU A 59 10.68 -10.77 54.78
CA GLU A 59 10.78 -9.33 54.55
C GLU A 59 12.23 -8.83 54.62
N HIS A 60 13.08 -9.38 55.49
CA HIS A 60 14.49 -8.97 55.56
C HIS A 60 15.26 -9.25 54.26
N VAL A 61 14.92 -10.33 53.56
CA VAL A 61 15.52 -10.65 52.25
C VAL A 61 15.02 -9.66 51.19
N MET A 62 13.73 -9.32 51.23
CA MET A 62 13.16 -8.33 50.31
C MET A 62 13.71 -6.92 50.57
N ASP A 63 13.80 -6.48 51.83
CA ASP A 63 14.39 -5.18 52.18
C ASP A 63 15.84 -5.10 51.70
N SER A 64 16.64 -6.13 51.98
CA SER A 64 18.02 -6.22 51.50
C SER A 64 18.09 -6.25 49.96
N LEU A 65 17.17 -6.95 49.29
CA LEU A 65 17.12 -7.00 47.83
C LEU A 65 16.77 -5.63 47.24
N MET A 66 15.81 -4.91 47.82
CA MET A 66 15.40 -3.58 47.36
C MET A 66 16.48 -2.53 47.59
N GLU A 67 17.27 -2.64 48.67
CA GLU A 67 18.38 -1.73 48.95
C GLU A 67 19.61 -1.99 48.07
N THR A 68 19.87 -3.25 47.72
CA THR A 68 21.08 -3.65 46.98
C THR A 68 20.89 -3.69 45.46
N THR A 69 19.66 -3.83 44.98
CA THR A 69 19.34 -3.92 43.55
C THR A 69 19.17 -2.53 42.96
N ALA A 70 19.95 -2.24 41.91
CA ALA A 70 19.86 -0.96 41.21
C ALA A 70 18.51 -0.84 40.46
N PRO A 71 17.88 0.35 40.42
CA PRO A 71 16.62 0.58 39.72
C PRO A 71 16.57 0.06 38.28
N GLU A 72 17.69 0.14 37.56
CA GLU A 72 17.84 -0.31 36.17
C GLU A 72 17.62 -1.81 36.02
N THR A 73 17.88 -2.60 37.08
CA THR A 73 17.63 -4.05 37.07
C THR A 73 16.12 -4.32 37.09
N TRP A 74 15.35 -3.55 37.87
CA TRP A 74 13.90 -3.66 37.90
C TRP A 74 13.26 -3.22 36.58
N LEU A 75 13.78 -2.15 35.98
CA LEU A 75 13.40 -1.70 34.65
C LEU A 75 13.69 -2.76 33.57
N GLY A 76 14.78 -3.51 33.71
CA GLY A 76 15.11 -4.64 32.84
C GLY A 76 14.02 -5.72 32.78
N TYR A 77 13.32 -5.98 33.89
CA TYR A 77 12.19 -6.92 33.89
C TYR A 77 10.97 -6.37 33.15
N VAL A 78 10.68 -5.07 33.28
CA VAL A 78 9.62 -4.41 32.50
C VAL A 78 9.92 -4.49 31.01
N LYS A 79 11.16 -4.15 30.63
CA LYS A 79 11.61 -4.21 29.24
C LYS A 79 11.47 -5.61 28.65
N ALA A 80 11.94 -6.63 29.37
CA ALA A 80 11.82 -8.01 28.94
C ALA A 80 10.35 -8.46 28.78
N SER A 81 9.44 -7.96 29.64
CA SER A 81 8.01 -8.25 29.51
C SER A 81 7.42 -7.60 28.27
N ILE A 82 7.70 -6.31 28.03
CA ILE A 82 7.25 -5.60 26.82
C ILE A 82 7.77 -6.30 25.56
N GLU A 83 9.05 -6.64 25.50
CA GLU A 83 9.64 -7.36 24.35
C GLU A 83 8.99 -8.74 24.12
N SER A 84 8.54 -9.42 25.18
CA SER A 84 7.89 -10.72 25.08
C SER A 84 6.38 -10.64 24.76
N GLU A 85 5.72 -9.55 25.12
CA GLU A 85 4.28 -9.35 24.93
C GLU A 85 3.95 -8.61 23.62
N SER A 86 4.90 -7.85 23.08
CA SER A 86 4.71 -7.04 21.86
C SER A 86 4.39 -7.93 20.65
N GLY A 87 3.39 -7.51 19.88
CA GLY A 87 3.02 -8.15 18.62
C GLY A 87 4.03 -7.86 17.52
N GLU A 88 3.87 -8.56 16.39
CA GLU A 88 4.72 -8.39 15.21
C GLU A 88 4.76 -6.93 14.71
N PHE A 89 3.66 -6.21 14.85
CA PHE A 89 3.49 -4.85 14.34
C PHE A 89 3.80 -3.75 15.39
N ASP A 90 4.12 -4.13 16.63
CA ASP A 90 4.43 -3.19 17.71
C ASP A 90 5.93 -2.83 17.71
N ASP A 91 6.26 -1.58 18.03
CA ASP A 91 7.64 -1.17 18.31
C ASP A 91 7.93 -1.30 19.81
N ALA A 92 8.46 -2.46 20.22
CA ALA A 92 8.77 -2.76 21.62
C ALA A 92 9.70 -1.73 22.28
N ALA A 93 10.61 -1.11 21.52
CA ALA A 93 11.54 -0.11 22.07
C ALA A 93 10.80 1.20 22.36
N ALA A 94 10.01 1.68 21.40
CA ALA A 94 9.17 2.87 21.59
C ALA A 94 8.13 2.66 22.70
N LEU A 95 7.53 1.46 22.78
CA LEU A 95 6.59 1.10 23.84
C LEU A 95 7.24 1.12 25.23
N TYR A 96 8.47 0.63 25.35
CA TYR A 96 9.20 0.69 26.61
C TYR A 96 9.48 2.15 27.03
N GLU A 97 9.88 3.02 26.09
CA GLU A 97 10.08 4.45 26.36
C GLU A 97 8.78 5.14 26.80
N GLU A 98 7.65 4.84 26.15
CA GLU A 98 6.33 5.34 26.54
C GLU A 98 5.96 4.83 27.94
N TYR A 99 6.11 3.53 28.18
CA TYR A 99 5.80 2.91 29.47
C TYR A 99 6.63 3.53 30.60
N GLU A 100 7.93 3.68 30.40
CA GLU A 100 8.83 4.28 31.39
C GLU A 100 8.42 5.73 31.67
N SER A 101 8.23 6.53 30.63
CA SER A 101 7.90 7.96 30.78
C SER A 101 6.53 8.21 31.42
N VAL A 102 5.51 7.43 31.08
CA VAL A 102 4.13 7.61 31.55
C VAL A 102 3.91 6.95 32.93
N LEU A 103 4.42 5.73 33.12
CA LEU A 103 4.05 4.90 34.27
C LEU A 103 5.14 4.81 35.34
N LEU A 104 6.42 5.08 35.02
CA LEU A 104 7.53 4.86 35.96
C LEU A 104 8.31 6.13 36.33
N ALA A 105 8.39 7.11 35.43
CA ALA A 105 9.21 8.30 35.63
C ALA A 105 8.87 9.06 36.93
N GLY A 106 9.91 9.34 37.73
CA GLY A 106 9.79 10.06 39.00
C GLY A 106 9.13 9.28 40.14
N LYS A 107 8.82 7.99 39.96
CA LYS A 107 8.23 7.12 40.99
C LYS A 107 9.29 6.22 41.64
N SER A 108 9.01 5.76 42.85
CA SER A 108 9.89 4.87 43.61
C SER A 108 9.43 3.41 43.54
N PHE A 109 10.39 2.49 43.63
CA PHE A 109 10.13 1.07 43.76
C PHE A 109 9.73 0.71 45.20
N SER A 110 8.77 -0.19 45.34
CA SER A 110 8.30 -0.76 46.60
C SER A 110 7.91 -2.22 46.39
N TYR A 111 7.62 -2.95 47.46
CA TYR A 111 7.14 -4.33 47.35
C TYR A 111 5.94 -4.60 48.24
N ARG A 112 5.17 -5.63 47.89
CA ARG A 112 4.08 -6.17 48.71
C ARG A 112 4.08 -7.69 48.66
N ARG A 113 3.46 -8.35 49.63
CA ARG A 113 3.19 -9.79 49.53
C ARG A 113 2.24 -10.05 48.35
N ALA A 114 2.58 -11.06 47.56
CA ALA A 114 1.71 -11.54 46.49
C ALA A 114 0.45 -12.19 47.09
N PRO A 115 -0.72 -12.12 46.42
CA PRO A 115 -1.93 -12.79 46.89
C PRO A 115 -1.75 -14.30 47.13
N GLU A 116 -0.92 -14.95 46.32
CA GLU A 116 -0.60 -16.38 46.38
C GLU A 116 0.55 -16.73 47.34
N SER A 117 1.08 -15.75 48.06
CA SER A 117 2.18 -15.93 49.01
C SER A 117 1.79 -16.85 50.17
N ARG A 118 2.63 -17.83 50.49
CA ARG A 118 2.42 -18.75 51.61
C ARG A 118 3.52 -18.64 52.65
N ALA A 119 3.27 -19.16 53.85
CA ALA A 119 4.26 -19.11 54.94
C ALA A 119 5.51 -19.95 54.65
N ASP A 120 5.35 -21.06 53.92
CA ASP A 120 6.38 -22.01 53.50
C ASP A 120 6.90 -21.76 52.07
N ALA A 121 6.24 -20.86 51.32
CA ALA A 121 6.66 -20.41 50.00
C ALA A 121 6.33 -18.92 49.84
N PRO A 122 7.13 -18.02 50.45
CA PRO A 122 6.89 -16.58 50.38
C PRO A 122 7.09 -16.07 48.96
N LYS A 123 6.09 -15.35 48.46
CA LYS A 123 6.15 -14.64 47.18
C LYS A 123 5.79 -13.17 47.36
N PHE A 124 6.51 -12.30 46.66
CA PHE A 124 6.36 -10.85 46.71
C PHE A 124 6.21 -10.29 45.30
N ILE A 125 5.62 -9.10 45.21
CA ILE A 125 5.48 -8.34 43.97
C ILE A 125 6.22 -7.02 44.15
N VAL A 126 7.19 -6.76 43.29
CA VAL A 126 7.87 -5.47 43.18
C VAL A 126 7.01 -4.56 42.32
N ARG A 127 6.84 -3.31 42.74
CA ARG A 127 5.95 -2.33 42.11
C ARG A 127 6.65 -1.00 41.98
N CYS A 128 6.30 -0.26 40.93
CA CYS A 128 6.70 1.13 40.76
C CYS A 128 5.49 1.94 40.32
N GLY A 129 5.21 3.06 40.97
CA GLY A 129 4.14 3.96 40.50
C GLY A 129 2.73 3.38 40.43
N GLY A 130 2.46 2.25 41.09
CA GLY A 130 1.18 1.55 41.06
C GLY A 130 1.13 0.33 40.12
N VAL A 131 2.09 0.18 39.21
CA VAL A 131 2.18 -1.00 38.33
C VAL A 131 3.05 -2.09 38.95
N ASP A 132 2.71 -3.35 38.66
CA ASP A 132 3.45 -4.53 39.11
C ASP A 132 4.59 -4.79 38.09
N VAL A 133 5.82 -4.92 38.57
CA VAL A 133 7.04 -4.99 37.73
C VAL A 133 7.51 -6.43 37.57
N CYS A 134 7.67 -7.13 38.69
CA CYS A 134 8.04 -8.53 38.70
C CYS A 134 7.58 -9.19 40.01
N THR A 135 7.55 -10.52 39.99
CA THR A 135 7.32 -11.33 41.17
C THR A 135 8.61 -11.98 41.64
N VAL A 136 8.86 -11.94 42.94
CA VAL A 136 10.04 -12.52 43.59
C VAL A 136 9.58 -13.68 44.47
N SER A 137 10.03 -14.89 44.16
CA SER A 137 9.77 -16.09 44.93
C SER A 137 10.97 -16.41 45.81
N LEU A 138 10.74 -16.62 47.11
CA LEU A 138 11.78 -16.98 48.06
C LEU A 138 11.79 -18.48 48.33
N THR A 139 12.99 -19.02 48.55
CA THR A 139 13.22 -20.40 48.94
C THR A 139 14.03 -20.45 50.23
N GLU A 140 13.86 -21.51 51.02
CA GLU A 140 14.70 -21.71 52.20
C GLU A 140 16.16 -21.84 51.78
N LYS A 141 17.04 -21.12 52.47
CA LYS A 141 18.48 -21.19 52.27
C LYS A 141 18.98 -22.53 52.82
N PRO A 142 19.66 -23.36 52.02
CA PRO A 142 20.24 -24.61 52.49
C PRO A 142 21.17 -24.37 53.70
N ASP A 143 21.19 -25.33 54.63
CA ASP A 143 22.07 -25.34 55.80
C ASP A 143 21.93 -24.11 56.73
N SER A 144 20.75 -23.49 56.76
CA SER A 144 20.47 -22.28 57.55
C SER A 144 19.54 -22.48 58.75
N ASP A 145 19.52 -23.67 59.35
CA ASP A 145 18.69 -23.95 60.53
C ASP A 145 19.06 -23.03 61.72
N LEU A 146 18.13 -22.16 62.08
CA LEU A 146 18.24 -21.25 63.22
C LEU A 146 17.71 -21.89 64.52
N GLY A 147 17.21 -23.13 64.43
CA GLY A 147 16.44 -23.82 65.45
C GLY A 147 14.94 -23.56 65.33
N PHE A 148 14.15 -24.38 66.02
CA PHE A 148 12.67 -24.31 66.01
C PHE A 148 12.02 -24.54 64.63
N GLY A 149 12.71 -25.24 63.71
CA GLY A 149 12.22 -25.51 62.36
C GLY A 149 12.11 -24.23 61.50
N ARG A 150 13.00 -23.26 61.73
CA ARG A 150 13.06 -22.00 60.99
C ARG A 150 14.39 -21.90 60.25
N HIS A 151 14.31 -21.56 58.99
CA HIS A 151 15.45 -21.37 58.10
C HIS A 151 15.54 -19.89 57.67
N LEU A 152 16.72 -19.47 57.25
CA LEU A 152 16.86 -18.20 56.53
C LEU A 152 16.27 -18.34 55.13
N TRP A 153 15.77 -17.24 54.59
CA TRP A 153 15.30 -17.18 53.20
C TRP A 153 16.43 -16.74 52.26
N GLN A 154 16.31 -17.13 51.00
CA GLN A 154 17.09 -16.59 49.89
C GLN A 154 16.20 -16.40 48.66
N VAL A 155 16.62 -15.53 47.74
CA VAL A 155 15.93 -15.35 46.46
C VAL A 155 16.01 -16.65 45.66
N GLY A 156 14.86 -17.15 45.22
CA GLY A 156 14.74 -18.33 44.37
C GLY A 156 14.61 -17.94 42.90
N ASP A 157 13.48 -17.32 42.56
CA ASP A 157 13.15 -16.94 41.17
C ASP A 157 12.60 -15.51 41.11
N ILE A 158 12.87 -14.82 40.00
CA ILE A 158 12.31 -13.50 39.70
C ILE A 158 11.71 -13.55 38.29
N ALA A 159 10.39 -13.41 38.21
CA ALA A 159 9.64 -13.47 36.95
C ALA A 159 8.98 -12.12 36.64
N PRO A 160 9.11 -11.57 35.41
CA PRO A 160 8.40 -10.36 34.98
C PRO A 160 6.88 -10.47 35.18
N CYS A 161 6.24 -9.35 35.49
CA CYS A 161 4.78 -9.21 35.44
C CYS A 161 4.36 -8.64 34.08
N GLU A 162 3.15 -9.00 33.61
CA GLU A 162 2.58 -8.44 32.37
C GLU A 162 2.58 -6.90 32.40
N ALA A 163 3.22 -6.30 31.41
CA ALA A 163 3.42 -4.87 31.32
C ALA A 163 2.38 -4.21 30.40
N LEU A 164 2.13 -4.76 29.21
CA LEU A 164 1.34 -4.08 28.18
C LEU A 164 -0.13 -3.89 28.55
N GLY A 165 -0.66 -4.72 29.46
CA GLY A 165 -2.02 -4.55 30.00
C GLY A 165 -2.26 -3.21 30.73
N ASN A 166 -1.21 -2.47 31.07
CA ASN A 166 -1.30 -1.13 31.65
C ASN A 166 -1.30 0.00 30.60
N LEU A 167 -1.06 -0.32 29.32
CA LEU A 167 -1.15 0.60 28.19
C LEU A 167 -2.50 0.46 27.49
N ARG A 168 -2.91 1.52 26.78
CA ARG A 168 -4.11 1.47 25.94
C ARG A 168 -3.81 0.66 24.69
N SER A 169 -4.59 -0.38 24.45
CA SER A 169 -4.62 -1.08 23.16
C SER A 169 -5.72 -0.54 22.25
N THR A 170 -5.51 -0.69 20.95
CA THR A 170 -6.44 -0.31 19.88
C THR A 170 -6.50 -1.41 18.83
N ALA A 171 -7.66 -1.66 18.24
CA ALA A 171 -7.75 -2.51 17.05
C ALA A 171 -7.62 -1.64 15.79
N VAL A 172 -6.96 -2.16 14.76
CA VAL A 172 -6.74 -1.44 13.50
C VAL A 172 -7.45 -2.18 12.38
N GLU A 173 -8.28 -1.47 11.62
CA GLU A 173 -8.89 -1.97 10.39
C GLU A 173 -8.38 -1.17 9.19
N ILE A 174 -7.96 -1.85 8.14
CA ILE A 174 -7.49 -1.20 6.91
C ILE A 174 -8.25 -1.78 5.72
N THR A 175 -8.85 -0.91 4.91
CA THR A 175 -9.55 -1.29 3.68
C THR A 175 -8.72 -0.85 2.47
N ALA A 176 -8.42 -1.78 1.57
CA ALA A 176 -7.61 -1.53 0.37
C ALA A 176 -8.16 -2.30 -0.83
N LEU A 177 -7.67 -2.01 -2.04
CA LEU A 177 -8.00 -2.81 -3.22
C LEU A 177 -7.38 -4.21 -3.07
N ALA A 178 -8.10 -5.25 -3.48
CA ALA A 178 -7.61 -6.61 -3.39
C ALA A 178 -6.28 -6.79 -4.14
N GLY A 179 -5.29 -7.36 -3.46
CA GLY A 179 -3.93 -7.57 -3.99
C GLY A 179 -2.99 -6.37 -3.80
N GLU A 180 -3.46 -5.26 -3.26
CA GLU A 180 -2.62 -4.10 -2.92
C GLU A 180 -1.78 -4.38 -1.67
N ALA A 181 -0.52 -3.94 -1.67
CA ALA A 181 0.36 -4.07 -0.51
C ALA A 181 0.11 -2.95 0.50
N VAL A 182 -0.12 -3.36 1.75
CA VAL A 182 -0.43 -2.47 2.88
C VAL A 182 0.56 -2.76 4.00
N TYR A 183 1.01 -1.73 4.70
CA TYR A 183 1.99 -1.86 5.78
C TYR A 183 1.47 -1.20 7.06
N ILE A 184 1.76 -1.82 8.20
CA ILE A 184 1.62 -1.22 9.53
C ILE A 184 3.02 -1.12 10.12
N ASN A 185 3.43 0.08 10.54
CA ASN A 185 4.73 0.35 11.14
C ASN A 185 5.91 -0.19 10.30
N GLY A 186 5.78 -0.15 8.96
CA GLY A 186 6.77 -0.64 8.01
C GLY A 186 6.75 -2.15 7.76
N ILE A 187 5.84 -2.90 8.38
CA ILE A 187 5.70 -4.35 8.23
C ILE A 187 4.50 -4.66 7.32
N PRO A 188 4.70 -5.46 6.25
CA PRO A 188 3.63 -5.77 5.31
C PRO A 188 2.54 -6.65 5.95
N LEU A 189 1.29 -6.31 5.68
CA LEU A 189 0.17 -7.20 5.98
C LEU A 189 0.15 -8.39 5.02
N THR A 190 -0.33 -9.51 5.54
CA THR A 190 -0.44 -10.76 4.78
C THR A 190 -1.87 -11.30 4.85
N ASP A 191 -2.12 -12.41 4.16
CA ASP A 191 -3.40 -13.11 4.21
C ASP A 191 -3.84 -13.48 5.64
N ALA A 192 -2.89 -13.61 6.59
CA ALA A 192 -3.19 -13.90 7.98
C ALA A 192 -3.98 -12.78 8.68
N GLN A 193 -3.89 -11.54 8.19
CA GLN A 193 -4.59 -10.38 8.73
C GLN A 193 -5.88 -10.05 7.96
N ILE A 194 -6.23 -10.80 6.92
CA ILE A 194 -7.46 -10.57 6.16
C ILE A 194 -8.68 -10.96 7.02
N ALA A 195 -9.53 -9.98 7.29
CA ALA A 195 -10.79 -10.17 7.99
C ALA A 195 -11.97 -10.40 7.02
N GLU A 196 -11.96 -9.74 5.86
CA GLU A 196 -13.04 -9.81 4.87
C GLU A 196 -12.49 -9.56 3.46
N THR A 197 -12.99 -10.31 2.47
CA THR A 197 -12.63 -10.17 1.05
C THR A 197 -13.88 -10.00 0.19
N GLY A 198 -13.71 -9.53 -1.04
CA GLY A 198 -14.82 -9.43 -2.00
C GLY A 198 -15.82 -8.32 -1.65
N LEU A 199 -15.38 -7.31 -0.88
CA LEU A 199 -16.21 -6.17 -0.53
C LEU A 199 -16.49 -5.33 -1.79
N ALA A 200 -17.76 -4.96 -1.96
CA ALA A 200 -18.21 -4.22 -3.13
C ALA A 200 -17.59 -2.81 -3.17
N LEU A 201 -17.23 -2.39 -4.38
CA LEU A 201 -16.86 -1.01 -4.68
C LEU A 201 -18.14 -0.18 -4.94
N PRO A 202 -18.31 0.98 -4.28
CA PRO A 202 -19.59 1.70 -4.27
C PRO A 202 -19.99 2.28 -5.63
N ASP A 203 -19.04 2.65 -6.48
CA ASP A 203 -19.27 3.28 -7.79
C ASP A 203 -18.52 2.56 -8.92
N MET A 204 -18.46 1.22 -8.86
CA MET A 204 -17.81 0.40 -9.88
C MET A 204 -18.48 0.54 -11.26
N PRO A 205 -17.74 0.93 -12.31
CA PRO A 205 -18.24 0.92 -13.68
C PRO A 205 -18.71 -0.48 -14.10
N GLU A 206 -19.81 -0.55 -14.85
CA GLU A 206 -20.43 -1.82 -15.27
C GLU A 206 -19.45 -2.72 -16.06
N ILE A 207 -18.58 -2.13 -16.87
CA ILE A 207 -17.55 -2.85 -17.63
C ILE A 207 -16.62 -3.67 -16.72
N GLU A 208 -16.29 -3.19 -15.52
CA GLU A 208 -15.36 -3.88 -14.61
C GLU A 208 -15.96 -5.15 -14.02
N SER A 209 -17.30 -5.28 -13.97
CA SER A 209 -17.97 -6.52 -13.57
C SER A 209 -17.73 -7.68 -14.54
N ARG A 210 -17.34 -7.39 -15.79
CA ARG A 210 -17.05 -8.37 -16.84
C ARG A 210 -15.57 -8.73 -16.93
N PHE A 211 -14.69 -8.05 -16.18
CA PHE A 211 -13.26 -8.33 -16.20
C PHE A 211 -12.96 -9.75 -15.72
N THR A 212 -11.86 -10.33 -16.22
CA THR A 212 -11.41 -11.67 -15.79
C THR A 212 -11.21 -11.73 -14.27
N ALA A 213 -10.72 -10.63 -13.69
CA ALA A 213 -10.67 -10.41 -12.26
C ALA A 213 -11.37 -9.07 -11.96
N ALA A 214 -12.63 -9.12 -11.55
CA ALA A 214 -13.37 -7.94 -11.12
C ALA A 214 -12.69 -7.32 -9.87
N PRO A 215 -12.47 -6.00 -9.85
CA PRO A 215 -11.88 -5.34 -8.70
C PRO A 215 -12.83 -5.44 -7.50
N ALA A 216 -12.25 -5.62 -6.31
CA ALA A 216 -12.98 -5.68 -5.06
C ALA A 216 -12.10 -5.19 -3.92
N LEU A 217 -12.72 -4.80 -2.80
CA LEU A 217 -12.01 -4.39 -1.60
C LEU A 217 -11.67 -5.58 -0.70
N THR A 218 -10.58 -5.46 0.03
CA THR A 218 -10.16 -6.36 1.11
C THR A 218 -10.03 -5.56 2.39
N ARG A 219 -10.59 -6.08 3.49
CA ARG A 219 -10.42 -5.50 4.83
C ARG A 219 -9.48 -6.37 5.65
N TYR A 220 -8.43 -5.73 6.14
CA TYR A 220 -7.49 -6.29 7.10
C TYR A 220 -7.86 -5.86 8.52
N ARG A 221 -7.54 -6.70 9.51
CA ARG A 221 -7.75 -6.39 10.92
C ARG A 221 -6.62 -6.90 11.78
N VAL A 222 -6.07 -6.03 12.62
CA VAL A 222 -5.07 -6.37 13.65
C VAL A 222 -5.62 -5.96 15.01
N GLU A 223 -5.66 -6.93 15.92
CA GLU A 223 -6.17 -6.74 17.28
C GLU A 223 -5.04 -6.35 18.22
N LYS A 224 -5.38 -5.61 19.28
CA LYS A 224 -4.49 -5.30 20.41
C LYS A 224 -3.15 -4.67 20.01
N MET A 225 -3.18 -3.67 19.12
CA MET A 225 -2.02 -2.83 18.82
C MET A 225 -1.76 -1.84 19.96
N TYR A 226 -0.49 -1.60 20.28
CA TYR A 226 -0.08 -0.63 21.29
C TYR A 226 0.78 0.48 20.66
N GLY A 227 0.80 1.65 21.30
CA GLY A 227 1.63 2.77 20.88
C GLY A 227 1.16 3.44 19.59
N SER A 228 2.10 4.07 18.87
CA SER A 228 1.82 4.77 17.63
C SER A 228 1.61 3.80 16.46
N ILE A 229 0.60 4.09 15.63
CA ILE A 229 0.26 3.31 14.45
C ILE A 229 0.46 4.18 13.22
N THR A 230 1.37 3.75 12.34
CA THR A 230 1.60 4.34 11.03
C THR A 230 1.20 3.33 9.97
N VAL A 231 0.25 3.70 9.10
CA VAL A 231 -0.17 2.88 7.96
C VAL A 231 0.39 3.49 6.69
N THR A 232 1.01 2.67 5.84
CA THR A 232 1.52 3.14 4.53
C THR A 232 1.06 2.24 3.38
N ASP A 233 0.96 2.83 2.20
CA ASP A 233 0.78 2.10 0.94
C ASP A 233 2.11 1.52 0.41
N ALA A 234 2.05 0.88 -0.76
CA ALA A 234 3.20 0.30 -1.45
C ALA A 234 4.28 1.31 -1.87
N SER A 235 3.93 2.60 -1.98
CA SER A 235 4.87 3.68 -2.30
C SER A 235 5.59 4.23 -1.06
N GLY A 236 5.13 3.83 0.14
CA GLY A 236 5.59 4.36 1.42
C GLY A 236 4.88 5.65 1.83
N ALA A 237 3.79 6.03 1.15
CA ALA A 237 2.99 7.19 1.53
C ALA A 237 2.14 6.84 2.76
N GLU A 238 2.16 7.72 3.76
CA GLU A 238 1.38 7.56 4.99
C GLU A 238 -0.11 7.83 4.75
N ILE A 239 -0.94 6.92 5.25
CA ILE A 239 -2.39 6.97 5.14
C ILE A 239 -2.96 7.52 6.45
N ALA A 240 -3.75 8.59 6.35
CA ALA A 240 -4.42 9.18 7.50
C ALA A 240 -5.56 8.26 7.99
N PRO A 241 -5.78 8.16 9.31
CA PRO A 241 -6.93 7.44 9.84
C PRO A 241 -8.24 8.16 9.51
N GLU A 242 -9.30 7.38 9.34
CA GLU A 242 -10.67 7.87 9.26
C GLU A 242 -11.11 8.50 10.60
N ALA A 243 -12.24 9.22 10.57
CA ALA A 243 -12.80 9.82 11.77
C ALA A 243 -13.16 8.74 12.81
N ASP A 244 -12.77 8.97 14.06
CA ASP A 244 -13.04 8.04 15.18
C ASP A 244 -14.55 7.81 15.35
N ALA A 245 -14.95 6.54 15.27
CA ALA A 245 -16.33 6.10 15.46
C ALA A 245 -16.71 5.91 16.94
N GLY A 246 -15.74 6.01 17.86
CA GLY A 246 -15.94 5.85 19.30
C GLY A 246 -16.05 4.40 19.77
N ASP A 247 -15.73 3.43 18.91
CA ASP A 247 -15.78 1.99 19.19
C ASP A 247 -14.42 1.39 19.56
N GLY A 248 -13.38 2.21 19.64
CA GLY A 248 -12.02 1.77 19.96
C GLY A 248 -11.28 1.09 18.80
N VAL A 249 -11.77 1.26 17.58
CA VAL A 249 -11.12 0.78 16.35
C VAL A 249 -10.65 1.97 15.51
N THR A 250 -9.36 2.02 15.21
CA THR A 250 -8.81 3.00 14.26
C THR A 250 -8.92 2.43 12.86
N ARG A 251 -9.58 3.16 11.95
CA ARG A 251 -9.83 2.72 10.58
C ARG A 251 -8.99 3.50 9.59
N TYR A 252 -8.55 2.83 8.54
CA TYR A 252 -7.85 3.43 7.41
C TYR A 252 -8.48 2.93 6.12
N ALA A 253 -8.59 3.81 5.13
CA ALA A 253 -8.95 3.45 3.77
C ALA A 253 -7.84 3.93 2.83
N LEU A 254 -7.25 3.00 2.09
CA LEU A 254 -6.27 3.36 1.08
C LEU A 254 -6.96 4.13 -0.07
N PRO A 255 -6.28 5.14 -0.64
CA PRO A 255 -6.79 5.83 -1.82
C PRO A 255 -7.02 4.86 -2.97
N LEU A 256 -8.24 4.85 -3.51
CA LEU A 256 -8.57 3.97 -4.63
C LEU A 256 -8.06 4.58 -5.94
N PRO A 257 -7.28 3.84 -6.75
CA PRO A 257 -6.80 4.34 -8.03
C PRO A 257 -7.97 4.55 -9.00
N ARG A 258 -7.82 5.50 -9.92
CA ARG A 258 -8.78 5.80 -10.97
C ARG A 258 -8.08 5.96 -12.30
N TYR A 259 -8.43 5.11 -13.26
CA TYR A 259 -7.85 5.09 -14.59
C TYR A 259 -8.90 5.44 -15.64
N SER A 260 -8.40 5.90 -16.78
CA SER A 260 -9.19 6.08 -17.98
C SER A 260 -8.49 5.45 -19.18
N VAL A 261 -9.28 5.05 -20.17
CA VAL A 261 -8.76 4.50 -21.42
C VAL A 261 -9.69 4.88 -22.56
N SER A 262 -9.09 5.27 -23.69
CA SER A 262 -9.80 5.51 -24.95
C SER A 262 -9.23 4.60 -26.02
N ILE A 263 -10.11 3.93 -26.76
CA ILE A 263 -9.75 2.90 -27.72
C ILE A 263 -10.50 3.14 -29.03
N THR A 264 -9.84 2.98 -30.16
CA THR A 264 -10.48 2.87 -31.48
C THR A 264 -10.02 1.61 -32.21
N ALA A 265 -10.94 0.94 -32.88
CA ALA A 265 -10.64 -0.19 -33.74
C ALA A 265 -11.72 -0.36 -34.82
N PRO A 266 -11.40 -1.04 -35.94
CA PRO A 266 -12.41 -1.55 -36.87
C PRO A 266 -13.45 -2.44 -36.16
N ALA A 267 -14.72 -2.36 -36.55
CA ALA A 267 -15.81 -3.09 -35.92
C ALA A 267 -15.70 -4.63 -36.01
N ASP A 268 -14.88 -5.14 -36.93
CA ASP A 268 -14.59 -6.57 -37.11
C ASP A 268 -13.36 -7.06 -36.32
N VAL A 269 -12.65 -6.15 -35.64
CA VAL A 269 -11.57 -6.47 -34.70
C VAL A 269 -12.16 -6.75 -33.33
N THR A 270 -11.76 -7.86 -32.72
CA THR A 270 -12.15 -8.17 -31.33
C THR A 270 -11.22 -7.44 -30.37
N VAL A 271 -11.78 -6.56 -29.54
CA VAL A 271 -11.04 -5.82 -28.51
C VAL A 271 -11.46 -6.32 -27.14
N THR A 272 -10.49 -6.52 -26.24
CA THR A 272 -10.74 -6.83 -24.83
C THR A 272 -10.11 -5.79 -23.92
N LEU A 273 -10.82 -5.41 -22.86
CA LEU A 273 -10.32 -4.60 -21.75
C LEU A 273 -10.30 -5.46 -20.48
N CYS A 274 -9.11 -5.70 -19.92
CA CYS A 274 -8.88 -6.56 -18.76
C CYS A 274 -9.55 -7.95 -18.90
N GLY A 275 -9.55 -8.47 -20.14
CA GLY A 275 -10.17 -9.74 -20.53
C GLY A 275 -11.68 -9.68 -20.81
N ALA A 276 -12.38 -8.57 -20.54
CA ALA A 276 -13.76 -8.38 -20.99
C ALA A 276 -13.79 -8.00 -22.48
N VAL A 277 -14.54 -8.74 -23.28
CA VAL A 277 -14.76 -8.41 -24.70
C VAL A 277 -15.63 -7.15 -24.79
N LEU A 278 -15.13 -6.14 -25.51
CA LEU A 278 -15.87 -4.91 -25.80
C LEU A 278 -16.85 -5.15 -26.95
N THR A 279 -18.06 -4.62 -26.79
CA THR A 279 -19.14 -4.75 -27.77
C THR A 279 -19.58 -3.39 -28.29
N LEU A 280 -20.47 -3.36 -29.29
CA LEU A 280 -21.05 -2.10 -29.78
C LEU A 280 -21.93 -1.40 -28.74
N ASP A 281 -22.50 -2.13 -27.78
CA ASP A 281 -23.30 -1.53 -26.70
C ASP A 281 -22.41 -0.76 -25.70
N ASP A 282 -21.12 -1.09 -25.67
CA ASP A 282 -20.11 -0.39 -24.86
C ASP A 282 -19.54 0.86 -25.57
N ALA A 283 -19.83 1.03 -26.86
CA ALA A 283 -19.20 2.03 -27.69
C ALA A 283 -19.73 3.44 -27.40
N GLU A 284 -18.82 4.41 -27.32
CA GLU A 284 -19.16 5.84 -27.30
C GLU A 284 -19.70 6.28 -28.67
N SER A 285 -19.09 5.77 -29.74
CA SER A 285 -19.52 6.02 -31.12
C SER A 285 -19.09 4.90 -32.06
N SER A 286 -19.84 4.74 -33.15
CA SER A 286 -19.48 3.89 -34.27
C SER A 286 -19.87 4.62 -35.55
N ASP A 287 -18.88 4.88 -36.41
CA ASP A 287 -19.13 5.54 -37.69
C ASP A 287 -18.07 5.14 -38.74
N ARG A 288 -18.24 5.60 -39.98
CA ARG A 288 -17.39 5.22 -41.11
C ARG A 288 -15.92 5.67 -40.99
N GLY A 289 -15.56 6.52 -40.02
CA GLY A 289 -14.18 6.99 -39.83
C GLY A 289 -13.59 7.54 -41.12
N ILE A 290 -12.39 7.07 -41.48
CA ILE A 290 -11.69 7.45 -42.72
C ILE A 290 -12.42 7.02 -44.00
N LEU A 291 -13.39 6.10 -43.91
CA LEU A 291 -14.16 5.60 -45.04
C LEU A 291 -15.43 6.40 -45.31
N ARG A 292 -15.73 7.43 -44.50
CA ARG A 292 -16.90 8.28 -44.67
C ARG A 292 -16.89 8.94 -46.05
N GLY A 293 -17.98 8.81 -46.81
CA GLY A 293 -18.10 9.36 -48.16
C GLY A 293 -17.47 8.50 -49.26
N LEU A 294 -16.94 7.32 -48.92
CA LEU A 294 -16.33 6.37 -49.86
C LEU A 294 -17.22 5.14 -50.15
N GLU A 295 -18.52 5.21 -49.83
CA GLU A 295 -19.44 4.08 -49.86
C GLU A 295 -19.55 3.43 -51.25
N ASN A 296 -19.40 4.22 -52.32
CA ASN A 296 -19.41 3.73 -53.70
C ASN A 296 -18.21 2.83 -54.05
N TYR A 297 -17.12 2.90 -53.27
CA TYR A 297 -15.88 2.16 -53.51
C TYR A 297 -15.69 0.98 -52.55
N THR A 298 -16.24 1.08 -51.35
CA THR A 298 -16.15 0.06 -50.32
C THR A 298 -17.24 -1.00 -50.46
N GLY A 299 -18.43 -0.62 -50.93
CA GLY A 299 -19.59 -1.52 -51.03
C GLY A 299 -19.97 -2.12 -49.67
N ASP A 300 -20.46 -3.36 -49.67
CA ASP A 300 -20.91 -4.05 -48.45
C ASP A 300 -19.76 -4.50 -47.52
N GLN A 301 -18.50 -4.34 -47.94
CA GLN A 301 -17.32 -4.75 -47.17
C GLN A 301 -16.78 -3.66 -46.23
N ALA A 302 -17.42 -2.49 -46.20
CA ALA A 302 -17.06 -1.39 -45.32
C ALA A 302 -17.28 -1.75 -43.84
N PHE A 303 -16.24 -1.58 -43.03
CA PHE A 303 -16.34 -1.60 -41.57
C PHE A 303 -16.53 -0.18 -41.03
N ASP A 304 -17.12 -0.10 -39.84
CA ASP A 304 -17.14 1.13 -39.07
C ASP A 304 -15.94 1.16 -38.13
N THR A 305 -15.42 2.35 -37.85
CA THR A 305 -14.50 2.57 -36.75
C THR A 305 -15.32 2.72 -35.48
N VAL A 306 -15.08 1.84 -34.51
CA VAL A 306 -15.73 1.87 -33.20
C VAL A 306 -14.81 2.56 -32.22
N ARG A 307 -15.38 3.42 -31.38
CA ARG A 307 -14.69 4.14 -30.31
C ARG A 307 -15.27 3.75 -28.97
N TRP A 308 -14.41 3.35 -28.04
CA TRP A 308 -14.73 3.12 -26.64
C TRP A 308 -13.99 4.13 -25.78
N SER A 309 -14.65 4.60 -24.73
CA SER A 309 -14.04 5.46 -23.71
C SER A 309 -14.58 5.06 -22.35
N PHE A 310 -13.68 4.76 -21.41
CA PHE A 310 -14.02 4.41 -20.05
C PHE A 310 -13.22 5.29 -19.10
N ASP A 311 -13.91 5.83 -18.10
CA ASP A 311 -13.34 6.69 -17.06
C ASP A 311 -13.62 6.10 -15.68
N GLY A 312 -12.77 6.42 -14.71
CA GLY A 312 -12.98 6.07 -13.31
C GLY A 312 -12.83 4.58 -12.97
N LEU A 313 -12.13 3.83 -13.82
CA LEU A 313 -11.83 2.41 -13.63
C LEU A 313 -10.91 2.21 -12.41
N TYR A 314 -11.18 1.20 -11.58
CA TYR A 314 -10.29 0.82 -10.49
C TYR A 314 -9.13 -0.06 -10.96
N SER A 315 -9.34 -0.83 -12.02
CA SER A 315 -8.33 -1.71 -12.60
C SER A 315 -7.46 -0.93 -13.59
N LEU A 316 -6.15 -1.14 -13.53
CA LEU A 316 -5.24 -0.60 -14.54
C LEU A 316 -5.62 -1.18 -15.92
N PRO A 317 -5.91 -0.34 -16.94
CA PRO A 317 -6.36 -0.83 -18.23
C PRO A 317 -5.32 -1.73 -18.91
N ASP A 318 -5.72 -2.98 -19.18
CA ASP A 318 -5.00 -3.90 -20.07
C ASP A 318 -5.83 -4.13 -21.33
N VAL A 319 -5.40 -3.55 -22.46
CA VAL A 319 -6.15 -3.59 -23.71
C VAL A 319 -5.44 -4.49 -24.71
N GLN A 320 -6.18 -5.46 -25.23
CA GLN A 320 -5.70 -6.38 -26.26
C GLN A 320 -6.67 -6.36 -27.44
N ALA A 321 -6.15 -6.53 -28.65
CA ALA A 321 -6.96 -6.64 -29.85
C ALA A 321 -6.49 -7.78 -30.73
N THR A 322 -7.45 -8.46 -31.34
CA THR A 322 -7.23 -9.61 -32.22
C THR A 322 -8.04 -9.44 -33.50
N ALA A 323 -7.38 -9.59 -34.65
CA ALA A 323 -8.03 -9.58 -35.94
C ALA A 323 -8.94 -10.81 -36.14
N ALA A 324 -9.81 -10.76 -37.15
CA ALA A 324 -10.75 -11.85 -37.45
C ALA A 324 -10.07 -13.22 -37.73
N ASP A 325 -8.80 -13.22 -38.17
CA ASP A 325 -8.00 -14.42 -38.42
C ASP A 325 -7.23 -14.94 -37.18
N GLY A 326 -7.39 -14.28 -36.02
CA GLY A 326 -6.69 -14.62 -34.79
C GLY A 326 -5.33 -13.91 -34.61
N THR A 327 -4.91 -13.05 -35.54
CA THR A 327 -3.67 -12.30 -35.42
C THR A 327 -3.77 -11.25 -34.31
N ALA A 328 -2.85 -11.29 -33.35
CA ALA A 328 -2.74 -10.26 -32.31
C ALA A 328 -2.29 -8.93 -32.93
N LEU A 329 -2.92 -7.84 -32.52
CA LEU A 329 -2.67 -6.49 -33.01
C LEU A 329 -1.97 -5.64 -31.96
N SER A 330 -0.99 -4.85 -32.40
CA SER A 330 -0.36 -3.84 -31.56
C SER A 330 -1.03 -2.49 -31.77
N PRO A 331 -1.37 -1.75 -30.69
CA PRO A 331 -1.95 -0.43 -30.86
C PRO A 331 -0.91 0.58 -31.32
N LEU A 332 -1.35 1.57 -32.08
CA LEU A 332 -0.68 2.85 -32.20
C LEU A 332 -1.20 3.76 -31.08
N VAL A 333 -0.30 4.39 -30.35
CA VAL A 333 -0.65 5.29 -29.24
C VAL A 333 -0.76 6.72 -29.76
N GLY A 334 -1.98 7.25 -29.74
CA GLY A 334 -2.33 8.63 -30.08
C GLY A 334 -1.83 9.65 -29.04
N LYS A 335 -1.94 10.95 -29.36
CA LYS A 335 -1.50 12.08 -28.51
C LYS A 335 -2.00 12.04 -27.07
N ASN A 336 -3.26 11.63 -26.87
CA ASN A 336 -3.92 11.63 -25.57
C ASN A 336 -3.84 10.27 -24.88
N GLY A 337 -2.91 9.40 -25.30
CA GLY A 337 -2.84 8.02 -24.83
C GLY A 337 -3.93 7.11 -25.42
N GLN A 338 -4.68 7.59 -26.42
CA GLN A 338 -5.68 6.79 -27.13
C GLN A 338 -5.01 5.61 -27.83
N LEU A 339 -5.57 4.42 -27.65
CA LEU A 339 -5.08 3.20 -28.30
C LEU A 339 -5.85 2.98 -29.60
N MET A 340 -5.13 2.98 -30.72
CA MET A 340 -5.72 2.84 -32.06
C MET A 340 -5.25 1.54 -32.67
N PHE A 341 -6.17 0.63 -32.97
CA PHE A 341 -5.88 -0.64 -33.61
C PHE A 341 -6.28 -0.59 -35.09
N PHE A 342 -5.43 -1.15 -35.94
CA PHE A 342 -5.66 -1.26 -37.38
C PHE A 342 -5.61 -2.73 -37.80
N HIS A 343 -6.16 -3.04 -38.97
CA HIS A 343 -6.07 -4.40 -39.53
C HIS A 343 -4.61 -4.86 -39.71
N PRO A 344 -4.35 -6.18 -39.68
CA PRO A 344 -3.04 -6.72 -39.98
C PRO A 344 -2.55 -6.28 -41.36
N ASN A 345 -1.26 -6.00 -41.46
CA ASN A 345 -0.66 -5.59 -42.71
C ASN A 345 -0.69 -6.71 -43.78
N ASN A 346 -1.32 -6.42 -44.91
CA ASN A 346 -1.33 -7.26 -46.09
C ASN A 346 -0.08 -7.00 -46.95
N ALA A 347 0.92 -7.87 -46.82
CA ALA A 347 2.20 -7.72 -47.51
C ALA A 347 2.10 -7.72 -49.05
N SER A 348 1.14 -8.46 -49.62
CA SER A 348 0.93 -8.50 -51.07
C SER A 348 0.33 -7.19 -51.59
N LEU A 349 -0.65 -6.64 -50.87
CA LEU A 349 -1.20 -5.32 -51.15
C LEU A 349 -0.11 -4.25 -51.02
N GLN A 350 0.59 -4.21 -49.87
CA GLN A 350 1.68 -3.26 -49.64
C GLN A 350 2.68 -3.26 -50.80
N SER A 351 3.17 -4.44 -51.19
CA SER A 351 4.13 -4.57 -52.30
C SER A 351 3.59 -4.00 -53.62
N ALA A 352 2.27 -4.08 -53.85
CA ALA A 352 1.64 -3.60 -55.07
C ALA A 352 1.41 -2.08 -55.08
N VAL A 353 1.08 -1.47 -53.94
CA VAL A 353 0.61 -0.06 -53.88
C VAL A 353 1.47 0.89 -53.06
N GLU A 354 2.45 0.42 -52.29
CA GLU A 354 3.27 1.28 -51.43
C GLU A 354 3.94 2.42 -52.21
N ASN A 355 4.48 2.14 -53.39
CA ASN A 355 5.09 3.17 -54.24
C ASN A 355 4.09 4.28 -54.60
N ARG A 356 2.80 3.95 -54.77
CA ARG A 356 1.75 4.91 -55.05
C ARG A 356 1.39 5.74 -53.82
N VAL A 357 1.31 5.10 -52.65
CA VAL A 357 1.09 5.80 -51.37
C VAL A 357 2.24 6.74 -51.07
N ARG A 358 3.48 6.27 -51.20
CA ARG A 358 4.71 7.08 -51.06
C ARG A 358 4.74 8.25 -52.03
N TYR A 359 4.35 8.03 -53.28
CA TYR A 359 4.28 9.09 -54.28
C TYR A 359 3.30 10.19 -53.88
N PHE A 360 2.09 9.81 -53.44
CA PHE A 360 1.10 10.76 -52.90
C PHE A 360 1.65 11.49 -51.67
N PHE A 361 2.15 10.77 -50.67
CA PHE A 361 2.58 11.34 -49.40
C PHE A 361 3.74 12.33 -49.58
N ASN A 362 4.72 12.00 -50.44
CA ASN A 362 5.80 12.93 -50.77
C ASN A 362 5.30 14.21 -51.44
N ARG A 363 4.28 14.12 -52.30
CA ARG A 363 3.65 15.28 -52.93
C ARG A 363 2.85 16.11 -51.93
N TYR A 364 2.16 15.44 -51.01
CA TYR A 364 1.45 16.10 -49.91
C TYR A 364 2.43 16.89 -49.05
N ILE A 365 3.53 16.28 -48.61
CA ILE A 365 4.53 16.96 -47.78
C ILE A 365 5.23 18.08 -48.54
N ASP A 366 5.64 17.88 -49.80
CA ASP A 366 6.29 18.92 -50.62
C ASP A 366 5.38 20.13 -50.89
N TYR A 367 4.07 19.89 -51.05
CA TYR A 367 3.08 20.95 -51.12
C TYR A 367 2.91 21.65 -49.76
N SER A 368 2.73 20.87 -48.68
CA SER A 368 2.46 21.39 -47.34
C SER A 368 3.60 22.17 -46.72
N SER A 369 4.84 21.86 -47.10
CA SER A 369 6.05 22.45 -46.51
C SER A 369 6.41 23.81 -47.12
N ARG A 370 5.61 24.33 -48.06
CA ARG A 370 5.89 25.56 -48.79
C ARG A 370 4.63 26.41 -48.89
N SER A 371 4.78 27.73 -48.88
CA SER A 371 3.65 28.62 -49.14
C SER A 371 3.14 28.48 -50.58
N PHE A 372 1.82 28.37 -50.73
CA PHE A 372 1.19 28.45 -52.03
C PHE A 372 1.38 29.87 -52.60
N GLN A 373 1.78 29.94 -53.86
CA GLN A 373 1.99 31.20 -54.59
C GLN A 373 1.38 31.02 -55.97
N GLY A 374 0.15 31.47 -56.17
CA GLY A 374 -0.57 31.19 -57.40
C GLY A 374 -1.88 31.93 -57.51
N ASN A 375 -2.45 31.91 -58.72
CA ASN A 375 -3.80 32.39 -58.98
C ASN A 375 -4.65 31.19 -59.40
N LEU A 376 -5.61 30.80 -58.56
CA LEU A 376 -6.49 29.66 -58.84
C LEU A 376 -7.39 29.84 -60.08
N ALA A 377 -7.45 31.05 -60.67
CA ALA A 377 -8.10 31.25 -61.97
C ALA A 377 -7.31 30.66 -63.15
N LEU A 378 -6.01 30.39 -62.98
CA LEU A 378 -5.16 29.78 -63.99
C LEU A 378 -5.32 28.26 -63.95
N THR A 379 -5.65 27.67 -65.09
CA THR A 379 -5.84 26.23 -65.22
C THR A 379 -4.50 25.49 -65.20
N ARG A 380 -4.57 24.16 -65.04
CA ARG A 380 -3.40 23.29 -65.21
C ARG A 380 -2.73 23.50 -66.56
N GLU A 381 -3.51 23.60 -67.63
CA GLU A 381 -3.00 23.79 -68.99
C GLU A 381 -2.25 25.11 -69.11
N ASP A 382 -2.74 26.18 -68.47
CA ASP A 382 -2.07 27.46 -68.44
C ASP A 382 -0.72 27.41 -67.72
N VAL A 383 -0.65 26.65 -66.62
CA VAL A 383 0.57 26.49 -65.81
C VAL A 383 1.63 25.65 -66.54
N GLU A 384 1.20 24.64 -67.30
CA GLU A 384 2.12 23.79 -68.07
C GLU A 384 2.54 24.41 -69.41
N ASN A 385 1.79 25.38 -69.93
CA ASN A 385 2.19 26.12 -71.11
C ASN A 385 3.32 27.10 -70.79
N ASP A 386 4.55 26.70 -71.13
CA ASP A 386 5.72 27.54 -70.87
C ASP A 386 5.72 28.87 -71.65
N GLU A 387 4.88 29.02 -72.68
CA GLU A 387 4.69 30.25 -73.46
C GLU A 387 3.89 31.34 -72.71
N ILE A 388 3.09 30.98 -71.69
CA ILE A 388 2.35 31.95 -70.88
C ILE A 388 3.29 32.59 -69.86
N GLU A 389 3.55 33.89 -69.98
CA GLU A 389 4.45 34.59 -69.07
C GLU A 389 3.98 34.48 -67.61
N MET A 390 4.80 33.86 -66.77
CA MET A 390 4.52 33.60 -65.37
C MET A 390 5.81 33.66 -64.56
N ASN A 391 5.76 34.22 -63.35
CA ASN A 391 6.90 34.17 -62.45
C ASN A 391 7.32 32.70 -62.21
N PRO A 392 8.61 32.33 -62.35
CA PRO A 392 9.05 30.94 -62.21
C PRO A 392 8.72 30.29 -60.85
N ALA A 393 8.77 31.06 -59.76
CA ALA A 393 8.42 30.57 -58.43
C ALA A 393 6.91 30.31 -58.30
N THR A 394 6.09 31.20 -58.85
CA THR A 394 4.63 31.01 -58.97
C THR A 394 4.32 29.78 -59.82
N ARG A 395 4.93 29.63 -61.01
CA ARG A 395 4.75 28.46 -61.87
C ARG A 395 5.13 27.18 -61.15
N ALA A 396 6.25 27.15 -60.44
CA ALA A 396 6.68 25.99 -59.67
C ALA A 396 5.71 25.67 -58.51
N SER A 397 5.15 26.67 -57.84
CA SER A 397 4.17 26.48 -56.76
C SER A 397 2.83 25.92 -57.28
N MET A 398 2.34 26.48 -58.38
CA MET A 398 1.14 25.97 -59.05
C MET A 398 1.33 24.56 -59.62
N ARG A 399 2.50 24.25 -60.19
CA ARG A 399 2.85 22.88 -60.63
C ARG A 399 2.79 21.89 -59.47
N ARG A 400 3.31 22.24 -58.27
CA ARG A 400 3.21 21.39 -57.06
C ARG A 400 1.77 21.14 -56.63
N TYR A 401 0.95 22.19 -56.63
CA TYR A 401 -0.47 22.11 -56.29
C TYR A 401 -1.23 21.15 -57.22
N TYR A 402 -1.16 21.35 -58.55
CA TYR A 402 -1.83 20.47 -59.50
C TYR A 402 -1.26 19.04 -59.48
N SER A 403 0.05 18.92 -59.27
CA SER A 403 0.73 17.65 -59.07
C SER A 403 0.24 16.84 -57.87
N LEU A 404 -0.20 17.50 -56.79
CA LEU A 404 -0.84 16.85 -55.64
C LEU A 404 -2.29 16.48 -55.97
N LEU A 405 -3.06 17.40 -56.56
CA LEU A 405 -4.45 17.15 -56.96
C LEU A 405 -4.59 15.96 -57.91
N ASP A 406 -3.63 15.75 -58.81
CA ASP A 406 -3.57 14.58 -59.72
C ASP A 406 -3.48 13.23 -58.99
N CYS A 407 -3.10 13.24 -57.72
CA CYS A 407 -3.00 12.04 -56.89
C CYS A 407 -4.26 11.78 -56.07
N ILE A 408 -5.21 12.73 -56.05
CA ILE A 408 -6.38 12.71 -55.17
C ILE A 408 -7.66 12.52 -56.00
N MET A 409 -8.61 11.77 -55.46
CA MET A 409 -9.90 11.55 -56.09
C MET A 409 -10.73 12.84 -56.06
N TRP A 410 -11.02 13.41 -57.23
CA TRP A 410 -11.67 14.72 -57.37
C TRP A 410 -13.08 14.82 -56.76
N THR A 411 -13.75 13.69 -56.51
CA THR A 411 -15.07 13.66 -55.87
C THR A 411 -15.02 13.57 -54.35
N THR A 412 -13.85 13.64 -53.71
CA THR A 412 -13.69 13.41 -52.27
C THR A 412 -13.45 14.69 -51.49
N ASP A 413 -13.74 14.62 -50.18
CA ASP A 413 -13.50 15.72 -49.25
C ASP A 413 -12.02 16.07 -49.13
N LEU A 414 -11.11 15.10 -49.29
CA LEU A 414 -9.67 15.36 -49.34
C LEU A 414 -9.30 16.29 -50.50
N TYR A 415 -9.91 16.10 -51.68
CA TYR A 415 -9.67 16.98 -52.82
C TYR A 415 -10.12 18.40 -52.53
N ARG A 416 -11.35 18.54 -52.03
CA ARG A 416 -11.93 19.83 -51.64
C ARG A 416 -11.11 20.52 -50.55
N TYR A 417 -10.66 19.77 -49.54
CA TYR A 417 -9.77 20.27 -48.49
C TYR A 417 -8.49 20.87 -49.07
N ILE A 418 -7.81 20.17 -50.00
CA ILE A 418 -6.59 20.71 -50.63
C ILE A 418 -6.90 21.95 -51.50
N GLN A 419 -8.05 21.99 -52.18
CA GLN A 419 -8.45 23.17 -52.95
C GLN A 419 -8.72 24.40 -52.08
N GLU A 420 -9.28 24.20 -50.89
CA GLU A 420 -9.61 25.26 -49.93
C GLU A 420 -8.40 25.67 -49.06
N SER A 421 -7.41 24.79 -48.90
CA SER A 421 -6.27 24.97 -48.00
C SER A 421 -5.11 25.78 -48.60
N THR A 422 -5.34 26.64 -49.59
CA THR A 422 -4.26 27.43 -50.22
C THR A 422 -3.59 28.41 -49.27
N ASP A 423 -4.27 28.83 -48.21
CA ASP A 423 -3.75 29.80 -47.23
C ASP A 423 -3.31 29.14 -45.90
N ALA A 424 -3.64 27.85 -45.67
CA ALA A 424 -3.74 27.27 -44.32
C ALA A 424 -2.91 25.99 -44.08
N MET A 425 -1.88 25.70 -44.88
CA MET A 425 -0.96 24.61 -44.53
C MET A 425 0.10 25.10 -43.53
N ILE A 426 0.27 24.34 -42.44
CA ILE A 426 0.98 24.67 -41.19
C ILE A 426 2.42 25.20 -41.38
N TRP A 427 3.06 24.97 -42.53
CA TRP A 427 4.49 25.23 -42.79
C TRP A 427 4.76 26.28 -43.87
N ALA A 428 4.10 27.43 -43.81
CA ALA A 428 4.16 28.50 -44.80
C ALA A 428 5.56 29.15 -45.05
N SER A 429 6.64 28.62 -44.48
CA SER A 429 7.99 29.19 -44.45
C SER A 429 9.03 28.35 -45.20
N ALA A 430 8.78 28.04 -46.49
CA ALA A 430 9.75 27.40 -47.40
C ALA A 430 10.61 26.31 -46.73
N THR A 431 9.94 25.41 -46.03
CA THR A 431 10.54 24.46 -45.11
C THR A 431 11.10 23.28 -45.89
N SER A 432 12.37 22.98 -45.66
CA SER A 432 12.96 21.73 -46.14
C SER A 432 12.66 20.62 -45.15
N VAL A 433 12.28 19.44 -45.66
CA VAL A 433 11.92 18.27 -44.85
C VAL A 433 12.96 17.17 -45.07
N SER A 434 13.52 16.65 -44.00
CA SER A 434 14.36 15.44 -44.02
C SER A 434 13.80 14.40 -43.08
N TYR A 435 13.60 13.18 -43.58
CA TYR A 435 13.07 12.08 -42.79
C TYR A 435 14.20 11.33 -42.08
N ASP A 436 14.06 11.20 -40.76
CA ASP A 436 14.79 10.20 -39.98
C ASP A 436 14.16 8.82 -40.17
N GLU A 437 12.83 8.78 -40.21
CA GLU A 437 12.03 7.57 -40.41
C GLU A 437 10.83 7.88 -41.30
N LEU A 438 10.52 7.00 -42.23
CA LEU A 438 9.31 7.06 -43.05
C LEU A 438 8.87 5.63 -43.40
N THR A 439 7.87 5.14 -42.69
CA THR A 439 7.34 3.78 -42.81
C THR A 439 5.90 3.77 -43.29
N PHE A 440 5.55 2.73 -44.03
CA PHE A 440 4.22 2.50 -44.57
C PHE A 440 3.78 1.12 -44.09
N THR A 441 2.69 1.07 -43.34
CA THR A 441 2.23 -0.14 -42.65
C THR A 441 0.71 -0.26 -42.72
N ASP A 442 0.19 -1.34 -42.13
CA ASP A 442 -1.23 -1.54 -41.89
C ASP A 442 -2.08 -1.50 -43.17
N PHE A 443 -1.50 -1.97 -44.29
CA PHE A 443 -2.18 -2.05 -45.57
C PHE A 443 -3.29 -3.09 -45.49
N SER A 444 -4.54 -2.67 -45.67
CA SER A 444 -5.69 -3.58 -45.65
C SER A 444 -6.68 -3.24 -46.75
N PHE A 445 -7.22 -4.28 -47.39
CA PHE A 445 -8.32 -4.10 -48.33
C PHE A 445 -9.61 -3.85 -47.55
N VAL A 446 -10.33 -2.80 -47.93
CA VAL A 446 -11.72 -2.58 -47.50
C VAL A 446 -12.67 -3.17 -48.54
N GLY A 447 -12.29 -3.10 -49.82
CA GLY A 447 -13.03 -3.70 -50.93
C GLY A 447 -12.14 -3.84 -52.15
N ALA A 448 -12.67 -4.40 -53.25
CA ALA A 448 -11.89 -4.59 -54.48
C ALA A 448 -11.29 -3.29 -55.04
N ASN A 449 -11.94 -2.15 -54.76
CA ASN A 449 -11.56 -0.82 -55.25
C ASN A 449 -11.22 0.15 -54.12
N CYS A 450 -10.98 -0.32 -52.89
CA CYS A 450 -10.64 0.53 -51.76
C CYS A 450 -9.68 -0.18 -50.79
N PHE A 451 -8.63 0.52 -50.38
CA PHE A 451 -7.74 0.07 -49.32
C PHE A 451 -7.40 1.19 -48.35
N VAL A 452 -7.05 0.83 -47.13
CA VAL A 452 -6.49 1.71 -46.11
C VAL A 452 -5.05 1.36 -45.81
N CYS A 453 -4.29 2.33 -45.32
CA CYS A 453 -2.93 2.13 -44.81
C CYS A 453 -2.55 3.24 -43.84
N THR A 454 -1.48 3.03 -43.09
CA THR A 454 -0.92 4.02 -42.18
C THR A 454 0.47 4.44 -42.67
N VAL A 455 0.72 5.74 -42.70
CA VAL A 455 2.05 6.33 -42.94
C VAL A 455 2.55 6.88 -41.64
N ARG A 456 3.73 6.44 -41.20
CA ARG A 456 4.37 6.93 -39.98
C ARG A 456 5.68 7.58 -40.36
N TYR A 457 5.97 8.72 -39.77
CA TYR A 457 7.20 9.43 -40.06
C TYR A 457 7.76 10.13 -38.84
N LYS A 458 9.08 10.20 -38.84
CA LYS A 458 9.87 11.11 -38.01
C LYS A 458 10.68 11.98 -38.95
N ALA A 459 10.51 13.29 -38.89
CA ALA A 459 11.14 14.21 -39.81
C ALA A 459 11.53 15.53 -39.15
N ASP A 460 12.62 16.09 -39.66
CA ASP A 460 13.08 17.43 -39.33
C ASP A 460 12.58 18.41 -40.39
N PHE A 461 11.86 19.42 -39.93
CA PHE A 461 11.33 20.52 -40.72
C PHE A 461 12.17 21.77 -40.45
N THR A 462 12.99 22.17 -41.41
CA THR A 462 13.88 23.35 -41.30
C THR A 462 13.31 24.52 -42.08
N ALA A 463 12.89 25.57 -41.38
CA ALA A 463 12.42 26.80 -42.01
C ALA A 463 13.60 27.59 -42.61
N ASN A 464 13.50 27.94 -43.89
CA ASN A 464 14.59 28.60 -44.63
C ASN A 464 14.38 30.12 -44.79
N SER A 465 13.41 30.72 -44.08
CA SER A 465 13.20 32.17 -44.12
C SER A 465 14.24 32.89 -43.26
N TRP A 466 14.69 34.07 -43.70
CA TRP A 466 15.80 34.82 -43.07
C TRP A 466 15.54 35.28 -41.62
N GLN A 467 14.28 35.21 -41.15
CA GLN A 467 13.87 35.65 -39.81
C GLN A 467 13.62 34.49 -38.83
N GLU A 468 13.42 33.26 -39.31
CA GLU A 468 13.07 32.10 -38.48
C GLU A 468 13.81 30.85 -38.95
N GLN A 469 15.11 30.75 -38.63
CA GLN A 469 15.84 29.48 -38.74
C GLN A 469 15.49 28.61 -37.53
N LYS A 470 14.31 28.01 -37.54
CA LYS A 470 13.86 27.04 -36.54
C LYS A 470 13.76 25.66 -37.18
N ASN A 471 14.26 24.67 -36.45
CA ASN A 471 14.10 23.26 -36.76
C ASN A 471 12.97 22.71 -35.89
N TYR A 472 12.02 22.03 -36.52
CA TYR A 472 10.93 21.34 -35.85
C TYR A 472 11.08 19.85 -36.10
N ASN A 473 11.35 19.10 -35.03
CA ASN A 473 11.40 17.65 -35.10
C ASN A 473 9.99 17.13 -34.87
N MET A 474 9.44 16.46 -35.86
CA MET A 474 8.07 15.95 -35.82
C MET A 474 8.07 14.45 -35.90
N GLN A 475 7.22 13.83 -35.08
CA GLN A 475 6.87 12.42 -35.20
C GLN A 475 5.35 12.34 -35.27
N ASN A 476 4.84 11.82 -36.38
CA ASN A 476 3.40 11.79 -36.63
C ASN A 476 3.04 10.57 -37.49
N ALA A 477 1.77 10.21 -37.52
CA ALA A 477 1.18 9.16 -38.32
C ALA A 477 -0.12 9.65 -38.96
N TYR A 478 -0.33 9.26 -40.22
CA TYR A 478 -1.57 9.50 -40.94
C TYR A 478 -2.19 8.17 -41.34
N GLU A 479 -3.49 8.04 -41.12
CA GLU A 479 -4.29 7.01 -41.76
C GLU A 479 -4.72 7.55 -43.14
N LEU A 480 -4.67 6.70 -44.15
CA LEU A 480 -4.99 7.06 -45.53
C LEU A 480 -5.95 6.03 -46.12
N ALA A 481 -6.96 6.50 -46.83
CA ALA A 481 -7.79 5.66 -47.70
C ALA A 481 -7.51 5.99 -49.17
N PHE A 482 -7.35 4.94 -49.97
CA PHE A 482 -7.18 5.02 -51.42
C PHE A 482 -8.32 4.30 -52.13
N VAL A 483 -8.71 4.81 -53.28
CA VAL A 483 -9.75 4.21 -54.13
C VAL A 483 -9.29 4.06 -55.58
N CYS A 484 -9.82 3.06 -56.27
CA CYS A 484 -9.53 2.76 -57.67
C CYS A 484 -10.83 2.82 -58.50
N PRO A 485 -11.14 3.95 -59.15
CA PRO A 485 -12.33 4.04 -59.99
C PRO A 485 -12.14 3.16 -61.23
N ASN A 486 -13.11 2.29 -61.51
CA ASN A 486 -13.18 1.46 -62.72
C ASN A 486 -11.95 0.58 -62.99
N GLY A 487 -11.19 0.19 -61.96
CA GLY A 487 -9.98 -0.64 -62.11
C GLY A 487 -8.78 0.06 -62.74
N GLY A 488 -8.77 1.41 -62.75
CA GLY A 488 -7.69 2.24 -63.27
C GLY A 488 -6.55 2.47 -62.27
N ALA A 489 -6.16 3.73 -62.09
CA ALA A 489 -5.13 4.12 -61.12
C ALA A 489 -5.71 4.28 -59.72
N TRP A 490 -4.88 4.06 -58.69
CA TRP A 490 -5.24 4.37 -57.30
C TRP A 490 -5.10 5.86 -57.01
N TYR A 491 -6.07 6.44 -56.33
CA TYR A 491 -6.08 7.83 -55.90
C TYR A 491 -6.31 7.90 -54.39
N ALA A 492 -5.61 8.83 -53.71
CA ALA A 492 -5.91 9.14 -52.33
C ALA A 492 -7.32 9.73 -52.24
N ALA A 493 -8.08 9.32 -51.24
CA ALA A 493 -9.50 9.62 -51.11
C ALA A 493 -9.83 10.24 -49.75
N ALA A 494 -9.14 9.81 -48.70
CA ALA A 494 -9.23 10.40 -47.37
C ALA A 494 -7.87 10.30 -46.66
N MET A 495 -7.65 11.22 -45.73
CA MET A 495 -6.44 11.32 -44.93
C MET A 495 -6.82 11.90 -43.58
N ASP A 496 -6.43 11.22 -42.51
CA ASP A 496 -6.69 11.67 -41.14
C ASP A 496 -5.42 11.56 -40.29
N ALA A 497 -5.22 12.53 -39.41
CA ALA A 497 -4.06 12.57 -38.52
C ALA A 497 -4.31 11.66 -37.31
N VAL A 498 -3.40 10.72 -37.09
CA VAL A 498 -3.51 9.69 -36.04
C VAL A 498 -2.84 10.14 -34.74
N THR A 499 -1.80 10.95 -34.86
CA THR A 499 -1.03 11.48 -33.74
C THR A 499 -0.64 12.92 -34.07
N GLU A 500 -1.42 13.96 -33.73
CA GLU A 500 -0.85 15.31 -33.97
C GLU A 500 0.45 15.54 -33.18
#